data_AF-R7TIT9-F1
#
_entry.id   AF-R7TIT9-F1
#
_cell.length_a   1.000
_cell.length_b   1.000
_cell.length_c   1.000
_cell.angle_alpha   90.00
_cell.angle_beta   90.00
_cell.angle_gamma   90.00
#
_symmetry.space_group_name_H-M   'P 1'
#
loop_
_entity.id
_entity.type
_entity.pdbx_description
1 polymer ?
#
loop_
_entity_poly.entity_id
_entity_poly.type
_entity_poly.pdbx_seq_one_letter_code
_entity_poly.pdbx_strand_id
1 'polypeptide(L)' 'GIPQPQVTWFVDTQEIKPSTDFQITYNEGVCTLVILDVLPEDEGEYTVKAVNEAGTCVTTAYLTV' A
#
# COMPACT_ATOMS: atom_id res chain seq x y z
N GLY A 1 -14.41 3.81 -1.11
CA GLY A 1 -15.17 3.88 -2.38
C GLY A 1 -16.37 2.95 -2.31
N ILE A 2 -17.37 3.17 -3.17
CA ILE A 2 -18.54 2.27 -3.32
C ILE A 2 -18.60 1.86 -4.80
N PRO A 3 -18.56 0.57 -5.14
CA PRO A 3 -18.33 -0.60 -4.28
C PRO A 3 -16.98 -0.54 -3.53
N GLN A 4 -16.81 -1.36 -2.49
CA GLN A 4 -15.55 -1.44 -1.76
C GLN A 4 -14.40 -1.76 -2.72
N PRO A 5 -13.36 -0.91 -2.81
CA PRO A 5 -12.25 -1.16 -3.71
C PRO A 5 -11.34 -2.27 -3.18
N GLN A 6 -10.76 -3.02 -4.11
CA GLN A 6 -9.59 -3.83 -3.86
C GLN A 6 -8.37 -2.91 -3.78
N VAL A 7 -7.61 -3.03 -2.69
CA VAL A 7 -6.40 -2.22 -2.44
C VAL A 7 -5.16 -3.09 -2.58
N THR A 8 -4.17 -2.61 -3.33
CA THR A 8 -2.87 -3.25 -3.52
C THR A 8 -1.76 -2.23 -3.27
N TRP A 9 -0.71 -2.65 -2.57
CA TRP A 9 0.47 -1.83 -2.26
C TRP A 9 1.67 -2.31 -3.06
N PHE A 10 2.58 -1.38 -3.38
CA PHE A 10 3.82 -1.65 -4.11
C PHE A 10 4.97 -0.86 -3.50
N VAL A 11 6.18 -1.41 -3.54
CA VAL A 11 7.46 -0.72 -3.30
C VAL A 11 8.30 -0.88 -4.56
N ASP A 12 8.80 0.22 -5.14
CA ASP A 12 9.65 0.20 -6.35
C ASP A 12 9.14 -0.73 -7.46
N THR A 13 7.83 -0.69 -7.71
CA THR A 13 7.05 -1.51 -8.67
C THR A 13 6.74 -2.96 -8.24
N GLN A 14 7.30 -3.46 -7.16
CA GLN A 14 7.04 -4.80 -6.64
C GLN A 14 5.84 -4.80 -5.70
N GLU A 15 4.88 -5.72 -5.91
CA GLU A 15 3.71 -5.86 -5.04
C GLU A 15 4.10 -6.28 -3.62
N ILE A 16 3.64 -5.51 -2.64
CA ILE A 16 3.79 -5.81 -1.22
C ILE A 16 2.64 -6.73 -0.80
N LYS A 17 3.00 -7.88 -0.26
CA LYS A 17 2.05 -8.82 0.34
C LYS A 17 2.14 -8.77 1.86
N PRO A 18 1.04 -9.04 2.59
CA PRO A 18 1.09 -9.16 4.04
C PRO A 18 2.14 -10.20 4.46
N SER A 19 3.02 -9.82 5.39
CA SER A 19 4.09 -10.66 5.93
C SER A 19 4.29 -10.37 7.41
N THR A 20 5.35 -10.92 8.01
CA THR A 20 5.79 -10.52 9.35
C THR A 20 6.28 -9.08 9.39
N ASP A 21 6.79 -8.55 8.28
CA ASP A 21 7.43 -7.24 8.21
C ASP A 21 6.45 -6.16 7.74
N PHE A 22 5.47 -6.56 6.91
CA PHE A 22 4.45 -5.67 6.35
C PHE A 22 3.04 -6.06 6.82
N GLN A 23 2.37 -5.16 7.55
CA GLN A 23 0.95 -5.29 7.88
C GLN A 23 0.12 -4.36 7.01
N ILE A 24 -0.82 -4.94 6.27
CA ILE A 24 -1.75 -4.20 5.42
C ILE A 24 -3.14 -4.29 6.02
N THR A 25 -3.78 -3.16 6.25
CA THR A 25 -5.17 -3.08 6.73
C THR A 25 -6.00 -2.17 5.85
N TYR A 26 -7.30 -2.46 5.79
CA TYR A 26 -8.29 -1.61 5.16
C TYR A 26 -9.50 -1.54 6.08
N ASN A 27 -9.75 -0.37 6.67
CA ASN A 27 -10.86 -0.15 7.58
C ASN A 27 -11.56 1.17 7.26
N GLU A 28 -12.89 1.15 7.14
CA GLU A 28 -13.74 2.34 6.94
C GLU A 28 -13.26 3.30 5.82
N GLY A 29 -12.68 2.76 4.75
CA GLY A 29 -12.18 3.56 3.63
C GLY A 29 -10.75 4.07 3.78
N VAL A 30 -10.10 3.78 4.92
CA VAL A 30 -8.68 4.04 5.16
C VAL A 30 -7.88 2.78 4.87
N CYS A 31 -6.90 2.88 3.97
CA CYS A 31 -5.91 1.85 3.75
C CYS A 31 -4.62 2.23 4.50
N THR A 32 -4.02 1.26 5.18
CA THR A 32 -2.80 1.48 5.97
C THR A 32 -1.81 0.36 5.70
N LEU A 33 -0.57 0.74 5.41
CA LEU A 33 0.60 -0.13 5.38
C LEU A 33 1.47 0.22 6.59
N VAL A 34 1.82 -0.78 7.40
CA VAL A 34 2.75 -0.65 8.52
C VAL A 34 3.97 -1.50 8.23
N ILE A 35 5.14 -0.87 8.30
CA ILE A 35 6.46 -1.52 8.24
C ILE A 35 6.93 -1.65 9.68
N LEU A 36 7.11 -2.88 10.19
CA LEU A 36 7.37 -3.10 11.61
C LEU A 36 8.79 -2.73 12.04
N ASP A 37 9.77 -3.03 11.19
CA ASP A 37 11.18 -2.68 11.39
C ASP A 37 11.69 -2.08 10.07
N VAL A 38 12.20 -0.85 10.12
CA VAL A 38 12.60 -0.11 8.92
C VAL A 38 14.10 -0.27 8.74
N LEU A 39 14.50 -0.90 7.64
CA LEU A 39 15.88 -1.12 7.22
C LEU A 39 16.23 -0.24 6.01
N PRO A 40 17.52 -0.02 5.71
CA PRO A 40 17.93 0.74 4.52
C PRO A 40 17.41 0.15 3.20
N GLU A 41 17.16 -1.16 3.15
CA GLU A 41 16.52 -1.81 1.99
C GLU A 41 15.03 -1.49 1.80
N ASP A 42 14.37 -0.89 2.80
CA ASP A 42 12.95 -0.48 2.71
C ASP A 42 12.76 0.94 2.14
N GLU A 43 13.84 1.69 1.95
CA GLU A 43 13.81 2.98 1.24
C GLU A 43 13.31 2.77 -0.20
N GLY A 44 12.34 3.58 -0.63
CA GLY A 44 11.76 3.43 -1.96
C GLY A 44 10.46 4.19 -2.17
N GLU A 45 9.92 4.07 -3.38
CA GLU A 45 8.62 4.64 -3.75
C GLU A 45 7.48 3.66 -3.45
N TYR A 46 6.64 4.02 -2.48
CA TYR A 46 5.47 3.27 -2.09
C TYR A 46 4.25 3.76 -2.85
N THR A 47 3.59 2.84 -3.56
CA THR A 47 2.38 3.12 -4.34
C THR A 47 1.21 2.34 -3.77
N VAL A 48 0.09 3.01 -3.53
CA VAL A 48 -1.19 2.36 -3.24
C VAL A 48 -2.13 2.50 -4.42
N LYS A 49 -2.74 1.39 -4.84
CA LYS A 49 -3.72 1.32 -5.91
C LYS A 49 -5.04 0.77 -5.38
N ALA A 50 -6.12 1.53 -5.52
CA ALA A 50 -7.48 1.14 -5.18
C ALA A 50 -8.33 0.99 -6.44
N VAL A 51 -8.92 -0.18 -6.66
CA VAL A 51 -9.70 -0.52 -7.87
C VAL A 51 -11.10 -1.01 -7.50
N ASN A 52 -12.13 -0.47 -8.12
CA ASN A 52 -13.48 -1.02 -8.11
C ASN A 52 -14.14 -0.86 -9.48
N GLU A 53 -15.39 -1.32 -9.64
CA GLU A 53 -16.14 -1.21 -10.90
C GLU A 53 -16.39 0.25 -11.33
N ALA A 54 -16.36 1.20 -10.39
CA ALA A 54 -16.55 2.62 -10.68
C ALA A 54 -15.26 3.31 -11.17
N GLY A 55 -14.08 2.73 -10.91
CA GLY A 55 -12.83 3.29 -11.37
C GLY A 55 -11.60 2.83 -10.60
N THR A 56 -10.53 3.60 -10.75
CA THR A 56 -9.22 3.34 -10.14
C THR A 56 -8.63 4.62 -9.58
N CYS A 57 -8.05 4.53 -8.39
CA CYS A 57 -7.29 5.61 -7.75
C CYS A 57 -5.89 5.09 -7.41
N VAL A 58 -4.88 5.94 -7.61
CA VAL A 58 -3.47 5.63 -7.32
C VAL A 58 -2.85 6.81 -6.59
N THR A 59 -2.02 6.53 -5.58
CA THR A 59 -1.24 7.56 -4.88
C THR A 59 0.14 7.00 -4.55
N THR A 60 1.16 7.83 -4.63
CA THR A 60 2.56 7.48 -4.39
C THR A 60 3.15 8.34 -3.28
N ALA A 61 4.10 7.78 -2.54
CA ALA A 61 4.90 8.47 -1.53
C ALA A 61 6.30 7.85 -1.47
N TYR A 62 7.33 8.66 -1.28
CA TYR A 62 8.70 8.17 -1.13
C TYR A 62 9.04 8.06 0.37
N LEU A 63 9.52 6.90 0.79
CA LEU A 63 10.07 6.68 2.12
C LEU A 63 11.58 6.89 2.08
N THR A 64 12.12 7.73 2.97
CA THR A 64 13.56 7.94 3.16
C THR A 64 13.93 7.46 4.55
N VAL A 65 15.01 6.68 4.67
CA VAL A 65 15.47 6.06 5.92
C VAL A 65 16.71 6.74 6.48
#